data_AF-A0ABD1CHR1-F1
#
_entry.id   AF-A0ABD1CHR1-F1
#
_cell.length_a   1.000
_cell.length_b   1.000
_cell.length_c   1.000
_cell.angle_alpha   90.00
_cell.angle_beta   90.00
_cell.angle_gamma   90.00
#
_symmetry.space_group_name_H-M   'P 1'
#
loop_
_entity.id
_entity.type
_entity.pdbx_description
1 polymer ?
#
loop_
_entity_poly.entity_id
_entity_poly.type
_entity_poly.pdbx_seq_one_letter_code
_entity_poly.pdbx_strand_id
1 'polypeptide(L)' 'MGAYLCIASNGVPPSVSKRVMLIVHFPPMIWVPNQLVGAIDGQRMTLECHSEAYPKSINYWTREKGDIVPQGE' A
#
# COMPACT_ATOMS: atom_id res chain seq x y z
N MET A 1 -8.50 6.37 -3.09
CA MET A 1 -8.34 7.28 -4.26
C MET A 1 -9.42 6.99 -5.25
N GLY A 2 -9.85 7.98 -6.02
CA GLY A 2 -10.95 7.76 -6.95
C GLY A 2 -11.04 8.81 -8.05
N ALA A 3 -11.78 8.45 -9.09
CA ALA A 3 -12.16 9.36 -10.14
C ALA A 3 -13.53 9.96 -9.80
N TYR A 4 -13.61 11.29 -9.85
CA TYR A 4 -14.85 12.05 -9.75
C TYR A 4 -15.24 12.59 -11.12
N LEU A 5 -16.53 12.78 -11.34
CA LEU A 5 -17.06 13.31 -12.58
C LEU A 5 -17.75 14.65 -12.31
N CYS A 6 -17.22 15.72 -12.90
CA CYS A 6 -17.90 17.01 -12.95
C CYS A 6 -18.81 16.99 -14.18
N ILE A 7 -20.13 17.11 -13.99
CA ILE A 7 -21.13 17.10 -15.06
C ILE A 7 -21.76 18.49 -15.14
N ALA A 8 -21.77 19.09 -16.33
CA ALA A 8 -22.46 20.35 -16.59
C ALA A 8 -23.66 20.10 -17.52
N SER A 9 -24.83 20.54 -17.09
CA SER A 9 -26.08 20.40 -17.83
C SER A 9 -26.93 21.67 -17.69
N ASN A 10 -27.51 22.12 -18.79
CA ASN A 10 -28.41 23.28 -18.87
C ASN A 10 -29.81 22.87 -19.38
N GLY A 11 -30.14 21.57 -19.39
CA GLY A 11 -31.42 21.05 -19.89
C GLY A 11 -31.51 20.87 -21.40
N VAL A 12 -30.49 21.30 -22.17
CA VAL A 12 -30.41 21.08 -23.63
C VAL A 12 -29.38 19.99 -23.93
N PRO A 13 -29.76 18.86 -24.56
CA PRO A 13 -28.81 17.80 -24.87
C PRO A 13 -27.75 18.21 -25.92
N PRO A 14 -26.50 17.69 -25.86
CA PRO A 14 -25.96 16.77 -24.85
C PRO A 14 -25.30 17.49 -23.66
N SER A 15 -25.40 16.89 -22.47
CA SER A 15 -24.62 17.34 -21.31
C SER A 15 -23.15 16.92 -21.45
N VAL A 16 -22.24 17.71 -20.87
CA VAL A 16 -20.80 17.45 -20.92
C VAL A 16 -20.29 17.04 -19.55
N SER A 17 -19.20 16.27 -19.52
CA SER A 17 -18.57 15.86 -18.28
C SER A 17 -17.04 15.84 -18.34
N LYS A 18 -16.41 16.05 -17.19
CA LYS A 18 -14.95 16.00 -17.02
C LYS A 18 -14.59 15.10 -15.85
N ARG A 19 -13.72 14.12 -16.12
CA ARG A 19 -13.15 13.26 -15.08
C ARG A 19 -12.03 13.98 -14.35
N VAL A 20 -12.08 13.99 -13.02
CA VAL A 20 -11.08 14.60 -12.12
C VAL A 20 -10.58 13.54 -11.16
N MET A 21 -9.27 13.34 -11.06
CA MET A 21 -8.68 12.36 -10.16
C MET A 21 -8.43 12.99 -8.79
N LEU A 22 -9.01 12.40 -7.73
CA LEU A 22 -8.68 12.75 -6.35
C LEU A 22 -7.67 11.76 -5.80
N ILE A 23 -6.46 12.26 -5.59
CA ILE A 23 -5.31 11.52 -5.07
C ILE A 23 -5.08 11.98 -3.63
N VAL A 24 -4.89 11.03 -2.71
CA VAL A 24 -4.72 11.30 -1.27
C VAL A 24 -3.37 10.76 -0.84
N HIS A 25 -2.51 11.62 -0.30
CA HIS A 25 -1.23 11.22 0.25
C HIS A 25 -1.38 10.87 1.73
N PHE A 26 -0.74 9.80 2.16
CA PHE A 26 -0.73 9.38 3.56
C PHE A 26 0.55 8.58 3.87
N PRO A 27 1.06 8.64 5.10
CA PRO A 27 2.27 7.92 5.48
C PRO A 27 2.04 6.40 5.46
N PRO A 28 3.11 5.59 5.30
CA PRO A 28 3.02 4.15 5.40
C PRO A 28 2.48 3.69 6.76
N MET A 29 1.52 2.77 6.75
CA MET A 29 1.01 2.05 7.91
C MET A 29 1.29 0.57 7.73
N ILE A 30 1.76 -0.11 8.79
CA ILE A 30 2.15 -1.53 8.74
C ILE A 30 1.23 -2.35 9.65
N TRP A 31 0.70 -3.44 9.11
CA TRP A 31 -0.03 -4.46 9.85
C TRP A 31 0.75 -5.77 9.81
N VAL A 32 0.95 -6.40 10.97
CA VAL A 32 1.65 -7.68 11.09
C VAL A 32 0.66 -8.74 11.59
N PRO A 33 0.22 -9.69 10.75
CA PRO A 33 -0.74 -10.71 11.15
C PRO A 33 -0.23 -11.60 12.29
N ASN A 34 1.05 -11.99 12.24
CA ASN A 34 1.70 -12.87 13.21
C ASN A 34 2.95 -12.17 13.79
N GLN A 35 2.81 -11.58 14.98
CA GLN A 35 3.93 -10.88 15.64
C GLN A 35 4.92 -11.84 16.31
N LEU A 36 4.49 -13.07 16.59
CA LEU A 36 5.32 -14.13 17.15
C LEU A 36 5.18 -15.37 16.27
N VAL A 37 6.30 -15.86 15.74
CA VAL A 37 6.34 -17.07 14.92
C VAL A 37 7.46 -17.96 15.46
N GLY A 38 7.13 -19.22 15.77
CA GLY A 38 8.10 -20.24 16.13
C GLY A 38 8.53 -21.04 14.89
N ALA A 39 9.80 -21.45 14.85
CA ALA A 39 10.32 -22.39 13.87
C ALA A 39 11.27 -23.38 14.53
N ILE A 40 11.36 -24.58 13.98
CA ILE A 40 12.36 -25.59 14.35
C ILE A 40 13.60 -25.37 13.48
N ASP A 41 14.78 -25.75 13.99
CA ASP A 41 16.00 -25.71 13.20
C ASP A 41 15.87 -26.51 11.89
N GLY A 42 16.36 -25.92 10.79
CA GLY A 42 16.19 -26.43 9.43
C GLY A 42 14.80 -26.24 8.80
N GLN A 43 13.80 -25.74 9.53
CA GLN A 43 12.47 -25.47 8.99
C GLN A 43 12.45 -24.14 8.22
N ARG A 44 11.93 -24.15 6.99
CA ARG A 44 11.67 -22.91 6.25
C ARG A 44 10.44 -22.21 6.81
N MET A 45 10.56 -20.90 7.03
CA MET A 45 9.47 -20.04 7.47
C MET A 45 9.33 -18.82 6.54
N THR A 46 8.15 -18.21 6.57
CA THR A 46 7.87 -16.97 5.87
C THR A 46 7.31 -15.96 6.85
N LEU A 47 7.95 -14.79 6.92
CA LEU A 47 7.45 -13.64 7.66
C LEU A 47 6.64 -12.76 6.70
N GLU A 48 5.53 -12.21 7.19
CA GLU A 48 4.63 -11.41 6.38
C GLU A 48 4.21 -10.14 7.11
N CYS A 49 4.19 -9.04 6.37
CA CYS A 49 3.66 -7.75 6.79
C CYS A 49 2.82 -7.17 5.65
N HIS A 50 1.72 -6.52 5.98
CA HIS A 50 0.94 -5.72 5.05
C HIS A 50 1.28 -4.24 5.26
N SER A 51 1.47 -3.50 4.17
CA SER A 51 1.72 -2.05 4.23
C SER A 51 0.73 -1.30 3.36
N GLU A 52 0.12 -0.27 3.91
CA GLU A 52 -0.70 0.69 3.16
C GLU A 52 0.01 2.05 3.13
N ALA A 53 0.29 2.57 1.93
CA ALA A 53 0.95 3.85 1.75
C ALA A 53 0.58 4.49 0.41
N TYR A 54 0.57 5.82 0.35
CA TYR A 54 0.64 6.52 -0.92
C TYR A 54 1.42 7.85 -0.86
N PRO A 55 2.37 8.09 -1.79
CA PRO A 55 2.78 7.24 -2.92
C PRO A 55 3.33 5.87 -2.50
N LYS A 56 3.44 4.93 -3.46
CA LYS A 56 3.91 3.57 -3.18
C LYS A 56 5.22 3.60 -2.38
N SER A 57 5.25 2.94 -1.23
CA SER A 57 6.40 2.89 -0.34
C SER A 57 7.49 1.94 -0.84
N ILE A 58 8.70 2.14 -0.32
CA ILE A 58 9.81 1.19 -0.42
C ILE A 58 9.79 0.34 0.85
N ASN A 59 9.65 -0.96 0.71
CA ASN A 59 9.53 -1.89 1.83
C ASN A 59 10.75 -2.82 1.87
N TYR A 60 11.35 -2.99 3.04
CA TYR A 60 12.52 -3.84 3.26
C TYR A 60 12.48 -4.42 4.68
N TRP A 61 13.18 -5.52 4.89
CA TRP A 61 13.29 -6.19 6.19
C TRP A 61 14.52 -5.70 6.94
N THR A 62 14.40 -5.58 8.26
CA THR A 62 15.51 -5.26 9.15
C THR A 62 15.57 -6.25 10.31
N ARG A 63 16.75 -6.44 10.88
CA ARG A 63 16.95 -7.14 12.16
C ARG A 63 16.95 -6.15 13.31
N GLU A 64 16.99 -6.65 14.54
CA GLU A 64 16.86 -5.87 15.79
C GLU A 64 17.80 -4.65 15.88
N LYS A 65 18.99 -4.72 15.26
CA LYS A 65 19.99 -3.64 15.26
C LYS A 65 19.87 -2.65 14.09
N GLY A 66 18.83 -2.78 13.26
CA GLY A 66 18.64 -1.98 12.06
C GLY A 66 19.39 -2.48 10.82
N ASP A 67 20.09 -3.61 10.93
CA ASP A 67 20.77 -4.25 9.80
C ASP A 67 19.73 -4.70 8.76
N ILE A 68 19.91 -4.28 7.51
CA ILE A 68 19.02 -4.64 6.40
C ILE A 68 19.23 -6.12 6.05
N VAL A 69 18.14 -6.89 5.96
CA VAL A 69 18.20 -8.27 5.49
C VAL A 69 18.40 -8.26 3.96
N PRO A 70 19.46 -8.88 3.43
CA PRO A 70 19.66 -8.98 1.98
C PRO A 70 18.51 -9.76 1.32
N GLN A 71 18.06 -9.31 0.15
CA GLN A 71 17.15 -10.12 -0.67
C GLN A 71 17.94 -11.29 -1.29
N GLY A 72 17.77 -12.51 -0.76
CA GLY A 72 18.26 -13.73 -1.43
C GLY A 72 18.95 -14.81 -0.60
N GLU A 73 18.56 -15.03 0.67
CA GLU A 73 18.88 -16.27 1.39
C GLU A 73 17.62 -17.11 1.63
#